data_AF-A0A7V6L198-F1
#
_entry.id   AF-A0A7V6L198-F1
#
_cell.length_a   1.000
_cell.length_b   1.000
_cell.length_c   1.000
_cell.angle_alpha   90.00
_cell.angle_beta   90.00
_cell.angle_gamma   90.00
#
_symmetry.space_group_name_H-M   'P 1'
#
loop_
_entity.id
_entity.type
_entity.pdbx_description
1 polymer ?
#
loop_
_entity_poly.entity_id
_entity_poly.type
_entity_poly.pdbx_seq_one_letter_code
_entity_poly.pdbx_strand_id
1 'polypeptide(L)'
;MKNANFKKLLLLSVILLILLVSASCSRIKDFSGSIPGDFPLRQETNGTHVKESAATTIDNLLQDDKKSISLIFFDYEKIKTDITTSIGVKIKNTNVFLDHFGNLCVMGEILNLSNSTKTNILLTIDFLDRKGSNIYSDKIGVNTNYLRPDSKIPFTYMLSDNNKYIGVDTIKIGVNYKDYYKLLKSNIIVNKENFTYKNDILTINGKIVNIGESKAVNINLLSTFYDMRDRVVQVRKCFIKESELLPKEEQDFSLNVLFSKYAEDFTHYDFEVFFEDSVEMP
;
A
#
# COMPACT_ATOMS: atom_id res chain seq x y z
N MET A 1 -7.28 -21.98 -11.21
CA MET A 1 -6.03 -22.35 -10.51
C MET A 1 -4.97 -22.74 -11.54
N LYS A 2 -3.89 -21.98 -11.68
CA LYS A 2 -2.69 -22.35 -12.45
C LYS A 2 -1.49 -22.19 -11.52
N ASN A 3 -0.71 -23.25 -11.35
CA ASN A 3 0.31 -23.35 -10.29
C ASN A 3 1.71 -23.15 -10.92
N ALA A 4 2.47 -22.14 -10.47
CA ALA A 4 3.74 -21.75 -11.08
C ALA A 4 4.94 -22.13 -10.20
N ASN A 5 5.46 -23.34 -10.37
CA ASN A 5 6.64 -23.84 -9.66
C ASN A 5 7.85 -23.82 -10.62
N PHE A 6 8.71 -22.78 -10.57
CA PHE A 6 9.73 -22.59 -11.64
C PHE A 6 11.12 -22.03 -11.22
N LYS A 7 11.50 -22.00 -9.93
CA LYS A 7 12.77 -21.38 -9.48
C LYS A 7 13.96 -22.34 -9.24
N LYS A 8 13.91 -23.64 -9.60
CA LYS A 8 14.99 -24.60 -9.26
C LYS A 8 15.82 -25.23 -10.39
N LEU A 9 15.58 -24.90 -11.68
CA LEU A 9 16.25 -25.59 -12.80
C LEU A 9 17.15 -24.70 -13.70
N LEU A 10 17.14 -23.37 -13.56
CA LEU A 10 17.92 -22.46 -14.43
C LEU A 10 19.18 -21.83 -13.77
N LEU A 11 19.49 -22.20 -12.51
CA LEU A 11 20.50 -21.48 -11.70
C LEU A 11 21.98 -21.74 -12.11
N LEU A 12 22.26 -22.57 -13.12
CA LEU A 12 23.62 -22.99 -13.48
C LEU A 12 24.19 -22.40 -14.79
N SER A 13 23.37 -21.76 -15.65
CA SER A 13 23.84 -21.37 -17.00
C SER A 13 24.08 -19.88 -17.22
N VAL A 14 23.65 -18.99 -16.30
CA VAL A 14 23.68 -17.53 -16.52
C VAL A 14 24.88 -16.82 -15.87
N ILE A 15 25.56 -17.48 -14.91
CA ILE A 15 26.70 -16.92 -14.17
C ILE A 15 27.92 -16.61 -15.07
N LEU A 16 27.98 -17.15 -16.30
CA LEU A 16 29.12 -17.01 -17.20
C LEU A 16 29.08 -15.81 -18.16
N LEU A 17 27.98 -15.04 -18.23
CA LEU A 17 27.79 -14.03 -19.29
C LEU A 17 27.81 -12.55 -18.82
N ILE A 18 27.75 -12.25 -17.52
CA ILE A 18 27.63 -10.87 -17.00
C ILE A 18 28.93 -10.37 -16.35
N LEU A 19 30.05 -10.55 -17.06
CA LEU A 19 31.35 -9.94 -16.74
C LEU A 19 31.87 -9.00 -17.85
N LEU A 20 31.07 -8.78 -18.91
CA LEU A 20 31.45 -8.01 -20.10
C LEU A 20 30.31 -7.08 -20.57
N VAL A 21 29.94 -6.07 -19.78
CA VAL A 21 29.68 -4.68 -20.24
C VAL A 21 29.76 -3.78 -19.00
N SER A 22 30.83 -3.01 -18.88
CA SER A 22 30.91 -1.85 -17.99
C SER A 22 31.36 -0.61 -18.78
N ALA A 23 30.98 0.57 -18.28
CA ALA A 23 31.27 1.90 -18.82
C ALA A 23 30.52 2.37 -20.09
N SER A 24 29.52 3.24 -19.89
CA SER A 24 29.53 4.60 -20.47
C SER A 24 28.50 5.52 -19.80
N CYS A 25 28.83 6.80 -19.69
CA CYS A 25 28.09 7.82 -18.92
C CYS A 25 26.79 8.29 -19.59
N SER A 26 25.83 8.79 -18.81
CA SER A 26 25.67 10.25 -18.63
C SER A 26 24.48 10.67 -17.74
N ARG A 27 24.59 11.91 -17.24
CA ARG A 27 23.69 12.65 -16.33
C ARG A 27 22.20 12.55 -16.67
N ILE A 28 21.37 12.35 -15.65
CA ILE A 28 19.96 12.81 -15.63
C ILE A 28 19.82 13.80 -14.46
N LYS A 29 19.05 14.88 -14.69
CA LYS A 29 18.88 15.99 -13.76
C LYS A 29 17.81 15.70 -12.72
N ASP A 30 17.98 16.26 -11.53
CA ASP A 30 16.95 16.30 -10.49
C ASP A 30 15.69 17.03 -10.98
N PHE A 31 14.53 16.45 -10.66
CA PHE A 31 13.23 17.12 -10.79
C PHE A 31 12.54 17.10 -9.41
N SER A 32 12.86 18.11 -8.60
CA SER A 32 12.17 18.42 -7.36
C SER A 32 11.26 19.63 -7.56
N GLY A 33 9.97 19.45 -7.29
CA GLY A 33 8.94 20.49 -7.31
C GLY A 33 7.59 19.86 -6.93
N SER A 34 6.76 20.46 -6.09
CA SER A 34 6.89 21.76 -5.39
C SER A 34 5.98 21.80 -4.17
N ILE A 35 6.48 22.34 -3.04
CA ILE A 35 5.67 22.78 -1.90
C ILE A 35 5.53 24.31 -1.98
N PRO A 36 4.32 24.90 -1.84
CA PRO A 36 4.17 26.35 -1.76
C PRO A 36 4.00 26.86 -0.31
N GLY A 37 5.01 27.61 0.16
CA GLY A 37 4.89 28.70 1.15
C GLY A 37 4.51 28.37 2.61
N ASP A 38 4.71 29.28 3.58
CA ASP A 38 5.63 30.44 3.63
C ASP A 38 5.66 30.96 5.08
N PHE A 39 6.82 31.15 5.72
CA PHE A 39 6.95 31.93 6.96
C PHE A 39 8.37 32.51 7.11
N PRO A 40 8.53 33.78 7.54
CA PRO A 40 9.78 34.51 7.37
C PRO A 40 10.81 34.28 8.49
N LEU A 41 12.08 34.28 8.10
CA LEU A 41 13.23 34.35 9.01
C LEU A 41 13.36 35.77 9.61
N ARG A 42 13.48 35.85 10.94
CA ARG A 42 13.92 37.07 11.64
C ARG A 42 15.42 37.00 11.87
N GLN A 43 16.14 38.04 11.42
CA GLN A 43 17.57 38.19 11.67
C GLN A 43 17.83 38.56 13.13
N GLU A 44 18.86 37.98 13.73
CA GLU A 44 19.69 38.67 14.73
C GLU A 44 21.16 38.56 14.33
N THR A 45 21.78 39.72 14.16
CA THR A 45 23.21 39.89 13.91
C THR A 45 23.96 39.97 15.23
N ASN A 46 25.16 39.40 15.32
CA ASN A 46 26.28 40.08 15.97
C ASN A 46 27.64 39.56 15.48
N GLY A 47 28.60 40.48 15.41
CA GLY A 47 29.86 40.29 14.72
C GLY A 47 31.03 39.80 15.59
N THR A 48 32.07 39.37 14.88
CA THR A 48 33.38 38.86 15.32
C THR A 48 34.16 39.80 16.24
N HIS A 49 34.92 39.26 17.22
CA HIS A 49 36.34 39.63 17.41
C HIS A 49 37.14 38.62 18.26
N VAL A 50 38.48 38.74 18.22
CA VAL A 50 39.53 37.75 18.54
C VAL A 50 40.70 38.54 19.20
N LYS A 51 41.55 38.07 20.14
CA LYS A 51 42.27 36.78 20.31
C LYS A 51 42.73 36.51 21.78
N GLU A 52 43.13 35.26 22.08
CA GLU A 52 44.18 34.81 23.04
C GLU A 52 44.21 35.26 24.52
N SER A 53 44.23 34.28 25.44
CA SER A 53 45.41 33.96 26.29
C SER A 53 45.34 32.52 26.82
N ALA A 54 46.42 32.00 27.43
CA ALA A 54 46.67 30.56 27.62
C ALA A 54 46.62 30.08 29.08
N ALA A 55 46.41 28.76 29.26
CA ALA A 55 46.73 27.90 30.42
C ALA A 55 46.30 28.38 31.82
N THR A 56 45.56 27.63 32.63
CA THR A 56 45.91 26.27 33.13
C THR A 56 44.71 25.72 33.93
N THR A 57 44.59 24.39 34.10
CA THR A 57 43.57 23.72 34.96
C THR A 57 42.15 23.82 34.36
N ILE A 58 41.30 22.79 34.29
CA ILE A 58 41.13 21.63 35.19
C ILE A 58 40.88 20.35 34.38
N ASP A 59 41.61 19.29 34.67
CA ASP A 59 41.20 17.91 34.39
C ASP A 59 39.90 17.60 35.15
N ASN A 60 38.74 17.49 34.48
CA ASN A 60 37.51 16.80 34.96
C ASN A 60 36.30 16.95 33.99
N LEU A 61 36.45 16.71 32.69
CA LEU A 61 35.31 16.78 31.74
C LEU A 61 35.31 15.69 30.64
N LEU A 62 35.94 14.54 30.90
CA LEU A 62 35.95 13.36 30.02
C LEU A 62 35.35 12.11 30.68
N GLN A 63 34.29 12.29 31.47
CA GLN A 63 33.46 11.21 32.01
C GLN A 63 32.02 11.70 32.22
N ASP A 64 31.24 11.80 31.14
CA ASP A 64 30.02 10.98 31.01
C ASP A 64 29.48 11.02 29.57
N ASP A 65 28.31 10.41 29.33
CA ASP A 65 27.57 10.44 28.06
C ASP A 65 28.23 9.72 26.87
N LYS A 66 28.88 8.59 27.15
CA LYS A 66 28.72 7.42 26.27
C LYS A 66 27.30 6.84 26.46
N LYS A 67 26.28 7.63 26.08
CA LYS A 67 24.89 7.19 26.06
C LYS A 67 24.80 5.98 25.13
N SER A 68 24.69 4.80 25.73
CA SER A 68 24.50 3.55 25.03
C SER A 68 23.22 3.66 24.19
N ILE A 69 23.37 3.93 22.89
CA ILE A 69 22.30 3.80 21.92
C ILE A 69 22.10 2.31 21.76
N SER A 70 21.31 1.73 22.66
CA SER A 70 20.79 0.37 22.50
C SER A 70 20.08 0.32 21.16
N LEU A 71 20.63 -0.43 20.21
CA LEU A 71 19.99 -0.68 18.92
C LEU A 71 18.66 -1.38 19.20
N ILE A 72 17.56 -0.64 19.11
CA ILE A 72 16.22 -1.20 19.23
C ILE A 72 15.95 -1.93 17.91
N PHE A 73 16.19 -3.24 17.92
CA PHE A 73 15.74 -4.13 16.86
C PHE A 73 14.21 -4.18 16.90
N PHE A 74 13.58 -3.31 16.11
CA PHE A 74 12.15 -3.36 15.87
C PHE A 74 11.82 -4.57 15.02
N ASP A 75 11.05 -5.49 15.59
CA ASP A 75 10.66 -6.75 14.98
C ASP A 75 9.15 -6.72 14.70
N TYR A 76 8.82 -6.37 13.46
CA TYR A 76 7.43 -6.25 13.01
C TYR A 76 6.71 -7.60 12.97
N GLU A 77 7.42 -8.74 12.89
CA GLU A 77 6.81 -10.08 12.84
C GLU A 77 6.17 -10.47 14.18
N LYS A 78 6.58 -9.82 15.28
CA LYS A 78 5.97 -9.98 16.60
C LYS A 78 4.68 -9.18 16.81
N ILE A 79 4.33 -8.28 15.88
CA ILE A 79 3.11 -7.47 16.00
C ILE A 79 1.88 -8.35 15.75
N LYS A 80 0.96 -8.34 16.73
CA LYS A 80 -0.32 -9.05 16.62
C LYS A 80 -1.33 -8.19 15.87
N THR A 81 -2.23 -8.81 15.13
CA THR A 81 -3.41 -8.13 14.56
C THR A 81 -4.66 -8.54 15.32
N ASP A 82 -5.35 -7.58 15.93
CA ASP A 82 -6.65 -7.77 16.57
C ASP A 82 -7.75 -7.26 15.63
N ILE A 83 -8.54 -8.16 15.06
CA ILE A 83 -9.55 -7.81 14.05
C ILE A 83 -10.92 -7.77 14.72
N THR A 84 -11.57 -6.61 14.74
CA THR A 84 -12.96 -6.54 15.20
C THR A 84 -13.89 -7.18 14.17
N THR A 85 -14.67 -8.16 14.60
CA THR A 85 -15.64 -8.86 13.75
C THR A 85 -16.99 -8.15 13.72
N SER A 86 -17.58 -8.02 12.53
CA SER A 86 -19.01 -7.73 12.36
C SER A 86 -19.74 -8.95 11.78
N ILE A 87 -21.05 -9.02 11.97
CA ILE A 87 -21.91 -10.10 11.43
C ILE A 87 -21.90 -10.08 9.89
N GLY A 88 -21.94 -8.89 9.28
CA GLY A 88 -22.06 -8.75 7.82
C GLY A 88 -20.75 -8.49 7.07
N VAL A 89 -19.64 -8.26 7.77
CA VAL A 89 -18.36 -7.83 7.17
C VAL A 89 -17.19 -8.43 7.93
N LYS A 90 -16.22 -8.96 7.19
CA LYS A 90 -14.99 -9.57 7.73
C LYS A 90 -13.75 -8.91 7.14
N ILE A 91 -12.85 -8.45 7.99
CA ILE A 91 -11.47 -8.15 7.58
C ILE A 91 -10.70 -9.47 7.47
N LYS A 92 -9.95 -9.66 6.39
CA LYS A 92 -9.14 -10.87 6.12
C LYS A 92 -7.85 -10.52 5.37
N ASN A 93 -7.04 -11.56 5.13
CA ASN A 93 -5.85 -11.48 4.26
C ASN A 93 -4.85 -10.41 4.72
N THR A 94 -4.85 -10.10 6.02
CA THR A 94 -4.10 -9.01 6.63
C THR A 94 -2.60 -9.31 6.63
N ASN A 95 -1.79 -8.28 6.37
CA ASN A 95 -0.35 -8.33 6.42
C ASN A 95 0.20 -7.10 7.14
N VAL A 96 1.30 -7.30 7.89
CA VAL A 96 2.06 -6.25 8.56
C VAL A 96 3.51 -6.48 8.22
N PHE A 97 4.15 -5.47 7.62
CA PHE A 97 5.55 -5.55 7.17
C PHE A 97 6.19 -4.16 7.10
N LEU A 98 7.52 -4.12 7.07
CA LEU A 98 8.26 -2.91 6.71
C LEU A 98 8.49 -2.86 5.20
N ASP A 99 8.26 -1.70 4.58
CA ASP A 99 8.72 -1.47 3.21
C ASP A 99 10.24 -1.20 3.15
N HIS A 100 10.76 -1.01 1.93
CA HIS A 100 12.20 -0.76 1.76
C HIS A 100 12.71 0.54 2.41
N PHE A 101 11.83 1.51 2.66
CA PHE A 101 12.17 2.78 3.33
C PHE A 101 12.03 2.69 4.84
N GLY A 102 11.56 1.55 5.37
CA GLY A 102 11.28 1.36 6.78
C GLY A 102 9.91 1.90 7.22
N ASN A 103 8.98 2.19 6.31
CA ASN A 103 7.61 2.52 6.70
C ASN A 103 6.89 1.25 7.18
N LEU A 104 6.11 1.34 8.26
CA LEU A 104 5.25 0.22 8.67
C LEU A 104 4.00 0.18 7.79
N CYS A 105 3.90 -0.85 6.94
CA CYS A 105 2.75 -1.13 6.10
C CYS A 105 1.77 -2.06 6.83
N VAL A 106 0.48 -1.71 6.78
CA VAL A 106 -0.62 -2.59 7.18
C VAL A 106 -1.57 -2.70 5.99
N MET A 107 -1.72 -3.89 5.44
CA MET A 107 -2.57 -4.16 4.28
C MET A 107 -3.54 -5.28 4.59
N GLY A 108 -4.62 -5.39 3.82
CA GLY A 108 -5.60 -6.47 3.95
C GLY A 108 -6.82 -6.21 3.11
N GLU A 109 -7.89 -6.96 3.35
CA GLU A 109 -9.14 -6.85 2.60
C GLU A 109 -10.36 -6.82 3.53
N ILE A 110 -11.36 -6.05 3.15
CA ILE A 110 -12.70 -6.08 3.74
C ILE A 110 -13.59 -6.89 2.80
N LEU A 111 -14.14 -8.01 3.29
CA LEU A 111 -15.08 -8.87 2.57
C LEU A 111 -16.50 -8.63 3.11
N ASN A 112 -17.46 -8.39 2.21
CA ASN A 112 -18.88 -8.37 2.56
C ASN A 112 -19.43 -9.80 2.54
N LEU A 113 -19.90 -10.28 3.69
CA LEU A 113 -20.47 -11.62 3.88
C LEU A 113 -22.01 -11.60 3.92
N SER A 114 -22.62 -10.47 3.53
CA SER A 114 -24.06 -10.26 3.64
C SER A 114 -24.70 -9.93 2.30
N ASN A 115 -26.02 -10.14 2.23
CA ASN A 115 -26.82 -9.91 1.03
C ASN A 115 -27.14 -8.42 0.78
N SER A 116 -26.68 -7.49 1.63
CA SER A 116 -26.83 -6.04 1.43
C SER A 116 -25.52 -5.42 0.93
N THR A 117 -25.61 -4.43 0.05
CA THR A 117 -24.46 -3.59 -0.30
C THR A 117 -24.06 -2.76 0.91
N LYS A 118 -22.76 -2.66 1.21
CA LYS A 118 -22.26 -1.75 2.26
C LYS A 118 -21.88 -0.42 1.64
N THR A 119 -22.09 0.68 2.35
CA THR A 119 -21.64 2.03 1.97
C THR A 119 -20.98 2.77 3.13
N ASN A 120 -20.38 3.93 2.88
CA ASN A 120 -19.69 4.74 3.91
C ASN A 120 -18.64 3.92 4.70
N ILE A 121 -17.89 3.06 4.00
CA ILE A 121 -16.96 2.12 4.60
C ILE A 121 -15.74 2.89 5.12
N LEU A 122 -15.48 2.76 6.42
CA LEU A 122 -14.42 3.48 7.11
C LEU A 122 -13.69 2.52 8.05
N LEU A 123 -12.40 2.29 7.81
CA LEU A 123 -11.58 1.55 8.78
C LEU A 123 -11.19 2.46 9.95
N THR A 124 -11.05 1.84 11.10
CA THR A 124 -10.34 2.37 12.27
C THR A 124 -9.11 1.51 12.49
N ILE A 125 -7.94 2.13 12.68
CA ILE A 125 -6.70 1.42 13.01
C ILE A 125 -6.11 2.02 14.28
N ASP A 126 -5.92 1.18 15.30
CA ASP A 126 -5.36 1.57 16.60
C ASP A 126 -4.07 0.80 16.85
N PHE A 127 -3.00 1.53 17.17
CA PHE A 127 -1.68 1.00 17.47
C PHE A 127 -1.49 0.97 18.98
N LEU A 128 -1.35 -0.23 19.56
CA LEU A 128 -1.36 -0.47 21.00
C LEU A 128 0.00 -0.95 21.52
N ASP A 129 0.38 -0.47 22.70
CA ASP A 129 1.55 -0.97 23.43
C ASP A 129 1.28 -2.34 24.11
N ARG A 130 2.32 -2.92 24.74
CA ARG A 130 2.22 -4.20 25.48
C ARG A 130 1.26 -4.18 26.68
N LYS A 131 0.84 -3.01 27.15
CA LYS A 131 -0.12 -2.82 28.25
C LYS A 131 -1.55 -2.59 27.73
N GLY A 132 -1.73 -2.52 26.41
CA GLY A 132 -3.00 -2.16 25.77
C GLY A 132 -3.26 -0.65 25.68
N SER A 133 -2.27 0.19 26.02
CA SER A 133 -2.36 1.65 25.88
C SER A 133 -2.32 2.04 24.41
N ASN A 134 -3.17 2.97 23.99
CA ASN A 134 -3.11 3.52 22.64
C ASN A 134 -1.86 4.40 22.48
N ILE A 135 -1.01 4.04 21.52
CA ILE A 135 0.14 4.85 21.07
C ILE A 135 -0.34 5.85 20.02
N TYR A 136 -1.19 5.38 19.10
CA TYR A 136 -1.67 6.15 17.96
C TYR A 136 -2.95 5.52 17.38
N SER A 137 -3.80 6.33 16.75
CA SER A 137 -5.03 5.89 16.07
C SER A 137 -5.24 6.68 14.78
N ASP A 138 -5.84 6.04 13.78
CA ASP A 138 -6.21 6.69 12.53
C ASP A 138 -7.51 6.12 11.91
N LYS A 139 -8.06 6.83 10.92
CA LYS A 139 -9.29 6.46 10.20
C LYS A 139 -9.06 6.48 8.69
N ILE A 140 -9.29 5.35 8.04
CA ILE A 140 -8.95 5.13 6.64
C ILE A 140 -10.24 5.02 5.83
N GLY A 141 -10.48 5.98 4.93
CA GLY A 141 -11.48 5.84 3.88
C GLY A 141 -10.99 4.86 2.81
N VAL A 142 -11.87 3.98 2.32
CA VAL A 142 -11.54 3.04 1.25
C VAL A 142 -11.76 3.64 -0.14
N ASN A 143 -11.13 3.06 -1.17
CA ASN A 143 -11.18 3.55 -2.55
C ASN A 143 -12.51 3.26 -3.30
N THR A 144 -13.65 3.26 -2.59
CA THR A 144 -15.00 3.08 -3.15
C THR A 144 -16.07 3.69 -2.22
N ASN A 145 -17.21 4.07 -2.79
CA ASN A 145 -18.40 4.46 -2.02
C ASN A 145 -19.21 3.24 -1.53
N TYR A 146 -19.01 2.06 -2.12
CA TYR A 146 -19.84 0.87 -1.88
C TYR A 146 -19.09 -0.47 -2.02
N LEU A 147 -19.59 -1.52 -1.37
CA LEU A 147 -19.11 -2.90 -1.45
C LEU A 147 -20.31 -3.84 -1.60
N ARG A 148 -20.44 -4.50 -2.76
CA ARG A 148 -21.54 -5.45 -3.07
C ARG A 148 -21.48 -6.71 -2.18
N PRO A 149 -22.56 -7.49 -2.08
CA PRO A 149 -22.51 -8.85 -1.56
C PRO A 149 -21.40 -9.67 -2.23
N ASP A 150 -20.72 -10.51 -1.46
CA ASP A 150 -19.60 -11.39 -1.85
C ASP A 150 -18.35 -10.73 -2.47
N SER A 151 -18.40 -9.42 -2.75
CA SER A 151 -17.23 -8.63 -3.16
C SER A 151 -16.34 -8.25 -1.97
N LYS A 152 -15.07 -8.00 -2.26
CA LYS A 152 -14.08 -7.51 -1.31
C LYS A 152 -13.50 -6.17 -1.77
N ILE A 153 -12.92 -5.42 -0.83
CA ILE A 153 -12.10 -4.24 -1.14
C ILE A 153 -10.77 -4.32 -0.40
N PRO A 154 -9.63 -4.19 -1.09
CA PRO A 154 -8.34 -4.06 -0.45
C PRO A 154 -8.19 -2.69 0.25
N PHE A 155 -7.47 -2.69 1.37
CA PHE A 155 -7.03 -1.47 2.04
C PHE A 155 -5.51 -1.46 2.20
N THR A 156 -4.95 -0.27 2.34
CA THR A 156 -3.52 -0.05 2.60
C THR A 156 -3.38 1.11 3.58
N TYR A 157 -2.57 0.88 4.60
CA TYR A 157 -2.10 1.89 5.53
C TYR A 157 -0.58 1.90 5.56
N MET A 158 0.02 3.07 5.71
CA MET A 158 1.47 3.23 5.77
C MET A 158 1.82 4.27 6.83
N LEU A 159 2.60 3.86 7.84
CA LEU A 159 3.03 4.69 8.94
C LEU A 159 4.53 4.96 8.83
N SER A 160 4.87 6.16 8.35
CA SER A 160 6.26 6.61 8.10
C SER A 160 6.97 7.22 9.31
N ASP A 161 6.28 7.38 10.44
CA ASP A 161 6.87 7.94 11.66
C ASP A 161 7.29 6.79 12.58
N ASN A 162 8.58 6.46 12.53
CA ASN A 162 9.15 5.33 13.25
C ASN A 162 8.92 5.41 14.77
N ASN A 163 8.84 6.63 15.33
CA ASN A 163 8.57 6.83 16.75
C ASN A 163 7.18 6.35 17.17
N LYS A 164 6.21 6.34 16.23
CA LYS A 164 4.84 5.87 16.49
C LYS A 164 4.68 4.36 16.44
N TYR A 165 5.60 3.62 15.82
CA TYR A 165 5.47 2.16 15.68
C TYR A 165 6.49 1.33 16.46
N ILE A 166 7.65 1.88 16.85
CA ILE A 166 8.70 1.12 17.58
C ILE A 166 8.20 0.46 18.88
N GLY A 167 7.19 1.04 19.54
CA GLY A 167 6.59 0.52 20.78
C GLY A 167 5.38 -0.42 20.60
N VAL A 168 4.96 -0.70 19.36
CA VAL A 168 3.71 -1.42 19.07
C VAL A 168 3.84 -2.92 19.36
N ASP A 169 2.86 -3.47 20.05
CA ASP A 169 2.69 -4.91 20.26
C ASP A 169 1.47 -5.47 19.50
N THR A 170 0.40 -4.67 19.41
CA THR A 170 -0.86 -5.08 18.77
C THR A 170 -1.40 -3.94 17.91
N ILE A 171 -1.80 -4.27 16.68
CA ILE A 171 -2.55 -3.38 15.79
C ILE A 171 -3.99 -3.87 15.77
N LYS A 172 -4.90 -3.05 16.28
CA LYS A 172 -6.33 -3.33 16.24
C LYS A 172 -6.94 -2.69 15.00
N ILE A 173 -7.68 -3.48 14.22
CA ILE A 173 -8.29 -3.05 12.96
C ILE A 173 -9.79 -3.31 13.05
N GLY A 174 -10.58 -2.26 12.80
CA GLY A 174 -12.03 -2.33 12.72
C GLY A 174 -12.59 -1.67 11.47
N VAL A 175 -13.86 -1.92 11.20
CA VAL A 175 -14.58 -1.38 10.04
C VAL A 175 -15.98 -0.93 10.43
N ASN A 176 -16.30 0.30 10.08
CA ASN A 176 -17.64 0.88 10.18
C ASN A 176 -18.23 0.99 8.78
N TYR A 177 -19.54 0.81 8.64
CA TYR A 177 -20.26 0.90 7.37
C TYR A 177 -21.74 1.19 7.61
N LYS A 178 -22.48 1.46 6.54
CA LYS A 178 -23.95 1.50 6.51
C LYS A 178 -24.47 0.42 5.55
N ASP A 179 -25.66 -0.10 5.84
CA ASP A 179 -26.38 -0.97 4.92
C ASP A 179 -27.10 -0.17 3.85
N TYR A 180 -27.02 -0.64 2.60
CA TYR A 180 -27.68 -0.07 1.44
C TYR A 180 -28.32 -1.17 0.61
N TYR A 181 -29.62 -1.04 0.35
CA TYR A 181 -30.44 -2.11 -0.22
C TYR A 181 -30.81 -1.87 -1.71
N LYS A 182 -30.24 -0.85 -2.35
CA LYS A 182 -30.40 -0.66 -3.80
C LYS A 182 -29.49 -1.64 -4.53
N LEU A 183 -30.08 -2.39 -5.46
CA LEU A 183 -29.34 -3.20 -6.43
C LEU A 183 -28.77 -2.29 -7.52
N LEU A 184 -27.53 -2.55 -7.94
CA LEU A 184 -26.93 -1.90 -9.11
C LEU A 184 -27.43 -2.58 -10.38
N LYS A 185 -27.81 -1.79 -11.39
CA LYS A 185 -28.24 -2.29 -12.71
C LYS A 185 -27.03 -2.59 -13.62
N SER A 186 -25.95 -1.84 -13.47
CA SER A 186 -24.69 -2.09 -14.18
C SER A 186 -23.86 -3.18 -13.48
N ASN A 187 -23.02 -3.88 -14.24
CA ASN A 187 -22.17 -4.93 -13.69
C ASN A 187 -20.91 -5.09 -14.55
N ILE A 188 -19.79 -4.55 -14.07
CA ILE A 188 -18.50 -4.70 -14.75
C ILE A 188 -17.79 -5.97 -14.27
N ILE A 189 -17.31 -6.77 -15.22
CA ILE A 189 -16.42 -7.93 -14.96
C ILE A 189 -15.10 -7.80 -15.73
N VAL A 190 -14.04 -8.40 -15.20
CA VAL A 190 -12.77 -8.62 -15.89
C VAL A 190 -12.87 -9.87 -16.77
N ASN A 191 -12.27 -9.84 -17.96
CA ASN A 191 -12.27 -10.93 -18.92
C ASN A 191 -11.02 -10.89 -19.82
N LYS A 192 -10.68 -12.01 -20.46
CA LYS A 192 -9.61 -12.15 -21.47
C LYS A 192 -8.23 -11.69 -20.96
N GLU A 193 -7.96 -11.84 -19.67
CA GLU A 193 -6.72 -11.39 -19.03
C GLU A 193 -5.53 -12.29 -19.39
N ASN A 194 -4.36 -11.66 -19.55
CA ASN A 194 -3.07 -12.32 -19.68
C ASN A 194 -2.00 -11.53 -18.94
N PHE A 195 -0.90 -12.20 -18.59
CA PHE A 195 0.25 -11.55 -17.99
C PHE A 195 1.55 -12.00 -18.67
N THR A 196 2.55 -11.13 -18.60
CA THR A 196 3.93 -11.39 -19.00
C THR A 196 4.86 -10.84 -17.94
N TYR A 197 5.95 -11.54 -17.65
CA TYR A 197 6.97 -11.10 -16.71
C TYR A 197 8.31 -10.98 -17.45
N LYS A 198 8.87 -9.78 -17.52
CA LYS A 198 10.12 -9.50 -18.23
C LYS A 198 10.84 -8.30 -17.62
N ASN A 199 12.15 -8.41 -17.45
CA ASN A 199 13.01 -7.35 -16.91
C ASN A 199 12.45 -6.76 -15.59
N ASP A 200 12.08 -7.64 -14.66
CA ASP A 200 11.47 -7.31 -13.36
C ASP A 200 10.13 -6.56 -13.42
N ILE A 201 9.50 -6.47 -14.60
CA ILE A 201 8.18 -5.88 -14.78
C ILE A 201 7.17 -7.00 -15.05
N LEU A 202 6.13 -7.05 -14.20
CA LEU A 202 4.89 -7.77 -14.52
C LEU A 202 3.98 -6.81 -15.30
N THR A 203 3.68 -7.16 -16.54
CA THR A 203 2.64 -6.52 -17.34
C THR A 203 1.43 -7.44 -17.37
N ILE A 204 0.28 -6.96 -16.90
CA ILE A 204 -1.03 -7.62 -17.02
C ILE A 204 -1.90 -6.79 -17.97
N ASN A 205 -2.51 -7.43 -18.96
CA ASN A 205 -3.47 -6.80 -19.86
C ASN A 205 -4.75 -7.65 -19.90
N GLY A 206 -5.88 -7.03 -20.19
CA GLY A 206 -7.13 -7.74 -20.41
C GLY A 206 -8.23 -6.78 -20.82
N LYS A 207 -9.48 -7.22 -20.71
CA LYS A 207 -10.66 -6.38 -20.94
C LYS A 207 -11.53 -6.29 -19.70
N ILE A 208 -12.22 -5.16 -19.55
CA ILE A 208 -13.42 -5.07 -18.74
C ILE A 208 -14.64 -4.96 -19.64
N VAL A 209 -15.75 -5.57 -19.25
CA VAL A 209 -17.01 -5.56 -20.00
C VAL A 209 -18.19 -5.30 -19.07
N ASN A 210 -19.11 -4.43 -19.49
CA ASN A 210 -20.37 -4.21 -18.77
C ASN A 210 -21.39 -5.27 -19.19
N ILE A 211 -21.63 -6.25 -18.33
CA ILE A 211 -22.66 -7.29 -18.53
C ILE A 211 -24.00 -6.93 -17.86
N GLY A 212 -24.12 -5.73 -17.29
CA GLY A 212 -25.36 -5.20 -16.72
C GLY A 212 -26.27 -4.52 -17.75
N GLU A 213 -27.38 -4.00 -17.24
CA GLU A 213 -28.48 -3.42 -18.04
C GLU A 213 -28.42 -1.88 -18.15
N SER A 214 -27.62 -1.22 -17.30
CA SER A 214 -27.45 0.25 -17.30
C SER A 214 -25.99 0.66 -17.52
N LYS A 215 -25.78 1.94 -17.85
CA LYS A 215 -24.46 2.53 -18.04
C LYS A 215 -23.72 2.58 -16.70
N ALA A 216 -22.53 2.01 -16.67
CA ALA A 216 -21.58 2.20 -15.57
C ALA A 216 -20.82 3.51 -15.75
N VAL A 217 -20.60 4.24 -14.67
CA VAL A 217 -19.75 5.44 -14.60
C VAL A 217 -18.75 5.32 -13.44
N ASN A 218 -17.80 6.24 -13.34
CA ASN A 218 -16.78 6.28 -12.28
C ASN A 218 -16.01 4.95 -12.10
N ILE A 219 -15.77 4.22 -13.21
CA ILE A 219 -15.15 2.90 -13.17
C ILE A 219 -13.73 2.98 -12.59
N ASN A 220 -13.43 2.09 -11.65
CA ASN A 220 -12.15 1.97 -10.94
C ASN A 220 -11.79 0.49 -10.79
N LEU A 221 -10.77 0.04 -11.51
CA LEU A 221 -10.26 -1.34 -11.47
C LEU A 221 -9.04 -1.42 -10.55
N LEU A 222 -9.15 -2.17 -9.47
CA LEU A 222 -8.04 -2.46 -8.56
C LEU A 222 -7.54 -3.89 -8.77
N SER A 223 -6.23 -4.07 -8.65
CA SER A 223 -5.54 -5.36 -8.59
C SER A 223 -4.90 -5.52 -7.23
N THR A 224 -5.15 -6.65 -6.57
CA THR A 224 -4.58 -7.01 -5.28
C THR A 224 -3.63 -8.18 -5.46
N PHE A 225 -2.43 -8.09 -4.89
CA PHE A 225 -1.39 -9.12 -4.95
C PHE A 225 -1.23 -9.79 -3.60
N TYR A 226 -1.07 -11.10 -3.61
CA TYR A 226 -1.02 -11.93 -2.41
C TYR A 226 0.24 -12.80 -2.35
N ASP A 227 0.74 -13.06 -1.15
CA ASP A 227 1.82 -14.01 -0.91
C ASP A 227 1.36 -15.48 -0.94
N MET A 228 2.25 -16.41 -0.56
CA MET A 228 1.94 -17.84 -0.46
C MET A 228 1.01 -18.24 0.71
N ARG A 229 0.60 -17.26 1.54
CA ARG A 229 -0.27 -17.42 2.71
C ARG A 229 -1.57 -16.61 2.55
N ASP A 230 -1.91 -16.23 1.31
CA ASP A 230 -3.03 -15.37 0.92
C ASP A 230 -3.03 -13.98 1.60
N ARG A 231 -1.88 -13.50 2.11
CA ARG A 231 -1.76 -12.16 2.72
C ARG A 231 -1.53 -11.10 1.64
N VAL A 232 -2.21 -9.96 1.74
CA VAL A 232 -2.01 -8.84 0.82
C VAL A 232 -0.59 -8.28 0.94
N VAL A 233 0.14 -8.25 -0.17
CA VAL A 233 1.49 -7.64 -0.26
C VAL A 233 1.50 -6.36 -1.08
N GLN A 234 0.53 -6.16 -1.97
CA GLN A 234 0.43 -4.95 -2.77
C GLN A 234 -0.97 -4.69 -3.31
N VAL A 235 -1.32 -3.42 -3.47
CA VAL A 235 -2.54 -2.96 -4.15
C VAL A 235 -2.14 -1.99 -5.25
N ARG A 236 -2.74 -2.14 -6.45
CA ARG A 236 -2.48 -1.28 -7.60
C ARG A 236 -3.78 -0.94 -8.33
N LYS A 237 -3.92 0.31 -8.75
CA LYS A 237 -4.96 0.72 -9.70
C LYS A 237 -4.51 0.36 -11.12
N CYS A 238 -5.38 -0.27 -11.89
CA CYS A 238 -5.14 -0.54 -13.30
C CYS A 238 -5.45 0.70 -14.14
N PHE A 239 -4.76 0.84 -15.26
CA PHE A 239 -5.08 1.84 -16.28
C PHE A 239 -6.24 1.34 -17.13
N ILE A 240 -7.29 2.16 -17.22
CA ILE A 240 -8.41 2.04 -18.16
C ILE A 240 -8.52 3.36 -18.93
N LYS A 241 -9.07 3.35 -20.15
CA LYS A 241 -9.13 4.53 -21.00
C LYS A 241 -10.35 5.41 -20.68
N GLU A 242 -11.52 4.78 -20.59
CA GLU A 242 -12.78 5.47 -20.31
C GLU A 242 -13.24 5.14 -18.89
N SER A 243 -13.73 6.11 -18.14
CA SER A 243 -14.32 5.87 -16.80
C SER A 243 -15.79 5.44 -16.86
N GLU A 244 -16.30 5.11 -18.05
CA GLU A 244 -17.71 4.78 -18.31
C GLU A 244 -17.82 3.61 -19.31
N LEU A 245 -18.91 2.83 -19.23
CA LEU A 245 -19.25 1.77 -20.20
C LEU A 245 -20.77 1.62 -20.31
N LEU A 246 -21.32 1.69 -21.53
CA LEU A 246 -22.71 1.30 -21.81
C LEU A 246 -22.89 -0.23 -21.69
N PRO A 247 -24.13 -0.73 -21.56
CA PRO A 247 -24.41 -2.17 -21.59
C PRO A 247 -23.77 -2.87 -22.80
N LYS A 248 -23.10 -3.99 -22.55
CA LYS A 248 -22.37 -4.84 -23.51
C LYS A 248 -21.11 -4.23 -24.14
N GLU A 249 -20.71 -3.01 -23.78
CA GLU A 249 -19.42 -2.46 -24.20
C GLU A 249 -18.25 -3.13 -23.45
N GLU A 250 -17.12 -3.29 -24.16
CA GLU A 250 -15.84 -3.72 -23.60
C GLU A 250 -14.75 -2.68 -23.89
N GLN A 251 -13.81 -2.51 -22.96
CA GLN A 251 -12.57 -1.75 -23.19
C GLN A 251 -11.37 -2.52 -22.62
N ASP A 252 -10.18 -2.20 -23.13
CA ASP A 252 -8.92 -2.74 -22.63
C ASP A 252 -8.51 -2.08 -21.31
N PHE A 253 -7.88 -2.88 -20.43
CA PHE A 253 -7.12 -2.38 -19.29
C PHE A 253 -5.67 -2.88 -19.34
N SER A 254 -4.78 -2.14 -18.70
CA SER A 254 -3.39 -2.57 -18.49
C SER A 254 -2.90 -2.23 -17.09
N LEU A 255 -1.95 -3.02 -16.60
CA LEU A 255 -1.24 -2.79 -15.35
C LEU A 255 0.22 -3.18 -15.53
N ASN A 256 1.13 -2.26 -15.22
CA ASN A 256 2.57 -2.53 -15.15
C ASN A 256 3.03 -2.39 -13.70
N VAL A 257 3.67 -3.43 -13.16
CA VAL A 257 4.21 -3.45 -11.80
C VAL A 257 5.69 -3.80 -11.85
N LEU A 258 6.54 -2.91 -11.33
CA LEU A 258 7.98 -3.16 -11.17
C LEU A 258 8.22 -4.00 -9.91
N PHE A 259 8.33 -5.30 -10.10
CA PHE A 259 8.77 -6.28 -9.10
C PHE A 259 10.30 -6.37 -9.07
N SER A 260 10.93 -5.27 -8.69
CA SER A 260 12.32 -5.30 -8.24
C SER A 260 12.44 -6.05 -6.89
N LYS A 261 13.67 -6.17 -6.35
CA LYS A 261 14.03 -6.74 -5.03
C LYS A 261 13.24 -6.19 -3.80
N TYR A 262 12.32 -5.25 -4.01
CA TYR A 262 11.46 -4.64 -3.00
C TYR A 262 10.03 -5.24 -2.96
N ALA A 263 9.72 -6.21 -3.82
CA ALA A 263 8.39 -6.81 -3.93
C ALA A 263 8.43 -8.32 -4.22
N GLU A 264 9.49 -9.01 -3.82
CA GLU A 264 9.54 -10.48 -3.88
C GLU A 264 8.48 -11.09 -2.94
N ASP A 265 8.07 -12.33 -3.24
CA ASP A 265 7.10 -13.19 -2.51
C ASP A 265 5.59 -13.08 -2.83
N PHE A 266 5.15 -12.33 -3.85
CA PHE A 266 3.79 -12.55 -4.38
C PHE A 266 3.68 -13.89 -5.15
N THR A 267 2.52 -14.54 -5.09
CA THR A 267 2.23 -15.81 -5.79
C THR A 267 1.07 -15.73 -6.76
N HIS A 268 0.09 -14.86 -6.48
CA HIS A 268 -1.08 -14.65 -7.32
C HIS A 268 -1.63 -13.24 -7.12
N TYR A 269 -2.59 -12.88 -7.96
CA TYR A 269 -3.32 -11.62 -7.90
C TYR A 269 -4.82 -11.87 -8.14
N ASP A 270 -5.64 -10.89 -7.80
CA ASP A 270 -7.06 -10.86 -8.11
C ASP A 270 -7.49 -9.42 -8.46
N PHE A 271 -8.66 -9.28 -9.07
CA PHE A 271 -9.20 -7.99 -9.51
C PHE A 271 -10.53 -7.68 -8.84
N GLU A 272 -10.72 -6.41 -8.48
CA GLU A 272 -12.00 -5.89 -8.02
C GLU A 272 -12.37 -4.62 -8.79
N VAL A 273 -13.64 -4.53 -9.19
CA VAL A 273 -14.14 -3.42 -10.02
C VAL A 273 -15.23 -2.64 -9.29
N PHE A 274 -14.97 -1.35 -9.12
CA PHE A 274 -15.90 -0.39 -8.54
C PHE A 274 -16.41 0.55 -9.63
N PHE A 275 -17.67 0.94 -9.58
CA PHE A 275 -18.40 1.70 -10.58
C PHE A 275 -19.73 2.19 -9.98
N GLU A 276 -20.34 3.20 -10.57
CA GLU A 276 -21.66 3.68 -10.15
C GLU A 276 -22.65 3.49 -11.32
N ASP A 277 -23.92 3.21 -11.03
CA ASP A 277 -24.97 3.32 -12.05
C ASP A 277 -25.11 4.79 -12.44
N SER A 278 -25.14 5.09 -13.75
CA SER A 278 -25.54 6.42 -14.19
C SER A 278 -26.94 6.74 -13.66
N VAL A 279 -27.14 7.94 -13.12
CA VAL A 279 -28.49 8.41 -12.80
C VAL A 279 -29.24 8.60 -14.12
N GLU A 280 -30.19 7.69 -14.38
CA GLU A 280 -31.23 7.89 -15.38
C GLU A 280 -31.97 9.19 -15.01
N MET A 281 -31.75 10.26 -15.78
CA MET A 281 -32.58 11.46 -15.64
C MET A 281 -34.00 11.12 -16.09
N PRO A 282 -35.04 11.48 -15.32
CA PRO A 282 -36.43 11.16 -15.61
C PRO A 282 -36.98 11.95 -16.81
#